data_AF-A0A7R7T7Z1-F1
#
_entry.id   AF-A0A7R7T7Z1-F1
#
_cell.length_a   1.000
_cell.length_b   1.000
_cell.length_c   1.000
_cell.angle_alpha   90.00
_cell.angle_beta   90.00
_cell.angle_gamma   90.00
#
_symmetry.space_group_name_H-M   'P 1'
#
loop_
_entity.id
_entity.type
_entity.pdbx_description
1 polymer ?
#
loop_
_entity_poly.entity_id
_entity_poly.type
_entity_poly.pdbx_seq_one_letter_code
_entity_poly.pdbx_strand_id
1 'polypeptide(L)'
;MLAPELPLAEWLAELDKLSKRSEGYFASRPVILDVTGLAITKRDFAELIAMLYEREIKVMGVEGADPSWLGFGMPPSVSGGKQTEILHKPSAEPPKQQQSFADRAIPSLLIETPVRSGQSIIFPQGDVTVVGSVASGAEIIAGNSIHIYGTLRGRAIAGSTGNAGARIFCQKFEAELIAIDGLYQTADDLDASLRGRPIQAWLANDKMNMAALA
;
A
#
# COMPACT_ATOMS: atom_id res chain seq x y z
N MET A 1 -15.34 10.42 14.63
CA MET A 1 -15.93 11.47 13.77
C MET A 1 -16.02 12.71 14.63
N LEU A 2 -15.46 13.82 14.16
CA LEU A 2 -15.55 15.12 14.82
C LEU A 2 -16.54 15.96 14.03
N ALA A 3 -17.60 16.41 14.69
CA ALA A 3 -18.55 17.36 14.15
C ALA A 3 -18.28 18.71 14.83
N PRO A 4 -17.57 19.65 14.18
CA PRO A 4 -17.44 21.02 14.67
C PRO A 4 -18.80 21.68 14.88
N GLU A 5 -18.93 22.37 16.01
CA GLU A 5 -20.09 23.23 16.31
C GLU A 5 -19.66 24.70 16.32
N LEU A 6 -20.55 25.58 15.89
CA LEU A 6 -20.33 27.03 16.00
C LEU A 6 -20.72 27.51 17.40
N PRO A 7 -19.92 28.36 18.06
CA PRO A 7 -18.67 28.96 17.57
C PRO A 7 -17.46 28.00 17.64
N LEU A 8 -16.66 27.94 16.55
CA LEU A 8 -15.50 27.03 16.44
C LEU A 8 -14.49 27.19 17.60
N ALA A 9 -14.35 28.41 18.13
CA ALA A 9 -13.44 28.69 19.24
C ALA A 9 -13.84 27.97 20.53
N GLU A 10 -15.14 27.85 20.81
CA GLU A 10 -15.65 27.15 21.99
C GLU A 10 -15.51 25.64 21.83
N TRP A 11 -15.82 25.14 20.62
CA TRP A 11 -15.65 23.73 20.29
C TRP A 11 -14.17 23.27 20.38
N LEU A 12 -13.23 24.08 19.90
CA LEU A 12 -11.79 23.79 20.04
C LEU A 12 -11.34 23.78 21.50
N ALA A 13 -11.88 24.66 22.34
CA ALA A 13 -11.57 24.70 23.77
C ALA A 13 -12.09 23.44 24.51
N GLU A 14 -13.25 22.92 24.13
CA GLU A 14 -13.75 21.63 24.65
C GLU A 14 -12.91 20.45 24.15
N LEU A 15 -12.48 20.50 22.89
CA LEU A 15 -11.61 19.49 22.31
C LEU A 15 -10.24 19.43 23.00
N ASP A 16 -9.70 20.59 23.42
CA ASP A 16 -8.48 20.68 24.22
C ASP A 16 -8.63 20.09 25.62
N LYS A 17 -9.77 20.31 26.27
CA LYS A 17 -10.08 19.71 27.56
C LYS A 17 -10.18 18.19 27.47
N LEU A 18 -10.75 17.67 26.39
CA LEU A 18 -10.82 16.23 26.11
C LEU A 18 -9.44 15.62 25.85
N SER A 19 -8.60 16.31 25.06
CA SER A 19 -7.22 15.90 24.79
C SER A 19 -6.38 15.85 26.08
N LYS A 20 -6.52 16.84 26.98
CA LYS A 20 -5.83 16.86 28.28
C LYS A 20 -6.29 15.79 29.27
N ARG A 21 -7.54 15.32 29.18
CA ARG A 21 -8.09 14.27 30.07
C ARG A 21 -7.63 12.87 29.71
N SER A 22 -7.02 12.68 28.56
CA SER A 22 -6.64 11.36 28.05
C SER A 22 -5.33 11.44 27.27
N GLU A 23 -4.21 11.17 27.95
CA GLU A 23 -2.93 10.94 27.29
C GLU A 23 -3.10 9.82 26.25
N GLY A 24 -3.07 10.18 24.97
CA GLY A 24 -3.10 9.24 23.86
C GLY A 24 -4.44 8.97 23.19
N TYR A 25 -5.55 9.65 23.52
CA TYR A 25 -6.84 9.39 22.82
C TYR A 25 -6.83 9.87 21.36
N PHE A 26 -6.15 10.98 21.09
CA PHE A 26 -6.04 11.56 19.74
C PHE A 26 -4.65 11.42 19.10
N ALA A 27 -3.62 11.11 19.89
CA ALA A 27 -2.29 10.86 19.36
C ALA A 27 -2.35 9.60 18.48
N SER A 28 -2.29 9.78 17.16
CA SER A 28 -2.26 8.78 16.08
C SER A 28 -3.58 8.24 15.51
N ARG A 29 -4.77 8.68 15.94
CA ARG A 29 -6.04 8.18 15.35
C ARG A 29 -6.50 9.08 14.19
N PRO A 30 -6.59 8.56 12.95
CA PRO A 30 -7.18 9.32 11.85
C PRO A 30 -8.65 9.62 12.12
N VAL A 31 -9.07 10.88 11.95
CA VAL A 31 -10.43 11.34 12.25
C VAL A 31 -11.14 11.85 11.00
N ILE A 32 -12.41 11.51 10.84
CA ILE A 32 -13.30 12.13 9.84
C ILE A 32 -13.86 13.41 10.44
N LEU A 33 -13.67 14.53 9.72
CA LEU A 33 -14.22 15.84 10.07
C LEU A 33 -15.52 16.05 9.29
N ASP A 34 -16.64 16.17 9.99
CA ASP A 34 -17.93 16.44 9.37
C ASP A 34 -18.20 17.94 9.38
N VAL A 35 -18.17 18.57 8.20
CA VAL A 35 -18.52 19.99 8.02
C VAL A 35 -19.90 20.18 7.42
N THR A 36 -20.72 19.13 7.36
CA THR A 36 -22.07 19.17 6.82
C THR A 36 -22.92 20.19 7.57
N GLY A 37 -23.45 21.19 6.85
CA GLY A 37 -24.31 22.21 7.43
C GLY A 37 -23.58 23.35 8.17
N LEU A 38 -22.24 23.38 8.17
CA LEU A 38 -21.48 24.51 8.68
C LEU A 38 -21.40 25.64 7.65
N ALA A 39 -21.83 26.83 8.05
CA ALA A 39 -21.69 28.05 7.24
C ALA A 39 -20.25 28.63 7.35
N ILE A 40 -19.27 27.88 6.85
CA ILE A 40 -17.85 28.25 6.87
C ILE A 40 -17.32 28.53 5.45
N THR A 41 -16.33 29.42 5.33
CA THR A 41 -15.67 29.68 4.05
C THR A 41 -14.47 28.75 3.83
N LYS A 42 -13.95 28.69 2.59
CA LYS A 42 -12.71 27.95 2.27
C LYS A 42 -11.52 28.35 3.16
N ARG A 43 -11.45 29.63 3.56
CA ARG A 43 -10.42 30.14 4.45
C ARG A 43 -10.59 29.61 5.86
N ASP A 44 -11.79 29.69 6.41
CA ASP A 44 -12.11 29.18 7.76
C ASP A 44 -11.88 27.67 7.85
N PHE A 45 -12.20 26.94 6.78
CA PHE A 45 -11.91 25.52 6.65
C PHE A 45 -10.39 25.23 6.66
N ALA A 46 -9.59 25.98 5.90
CA ALA A 46 -8.14 25.83 5.91
C ALA A 46 -7.53 26.15 7.28
N GLU A 47 -8.03 27.19 7.95
CA GLU A 47 -7.64 27.56 9.31
C GLU A 47 -8.02 26.45 10.32
N LEU A 48 -9.19 25.83 10.17
CA LEU A 48 -9.63 24.70 11.00
C LEU A 48 -8.72 23.47 10.83
N ILE A 49 -8.35 23.12 9.60
CA ILE A 49 -7.41 22.02 9.34
C ILE A 49 -6.03 22.31 9.93
N ALA A 50 -5.53 23.55 9.82
CA ALA A 50 -4.26 23.96 10.41
C ALA A 50 -4.29 23.86 11.94
N MET A 51 -5.36 24.34 12.59
CA MET A 51 -5.54 24.25 14.04
C MET A 51 -5.63 22.80 14.54
N LEU A 52 -6.22 21.89 13.78
CA LEU A 52 -6.25 20.47 14.12
C LEU A 52 -4.87 19.83 13.94
N TYR A 53 -4.12 20.24 12.92
CA TYR A 53 -2.75 19.76 12.68
C TYR A 53 -1.80 20.17 13.81
N GLU A 54 -1.85 21.42 14.28
CA GLU A 54 -1.05 21.89 15.44
C GLU A 54 -1.33 21.10 16.73
N ARG A 55 -2.51 20.47 16.82
CA ARG A 55 -2.95 19.66 17.96
C ARG A 55 -2.69 18.16 17.77
N GLU A 56 -1.87 17.80 16.78
CA GLU A 56 -1.54 16.43 16.36
C GLU A 56 -2.75 15.59 15.90
N ILE A 57 -3.87 16.23 15.54
CA ILE A 57 -5.09 15.57 15.08
C ILE A 57 -5.04 15.44 13.56
N LYS A 58 -4.82 14.22 13.09
CA LYS A 58 -4.80 13.91 11.65
C LYS A 58 -6.21 13.72 11.11
N VAL A 59 -6.68 14.68 10.30
CA VAL A 59 -7.95 14.56 9.57
C VAL A 59 -7.76 13.68 8.34
N MET A 60 -8.48 12.56 8.25
CA MET A 60 -8.35 11.56 7.18
C MET A 60 -9.36 11.75 6.06
N GLY A 61 -10.51 12.35 6.36
CA GLY A 61 -11.55 12.62 5.38
C GLY A 61 -12.48 13.70 5.89
N VAL A 62 -13.09 14.42 4.96
CA VAL A 62 -14.04 15.49 5.28
C VAL A 62 -15.40 15.17 4.70
N GLU A 63 -16.42 15.16 5.53
CA GLU A 63 -17.82 14.98 5.10
C GLU A 63 -18.47 16.36 4.94
N GLY A 64 -19.23 16.58 3.87
CA GLY A 64 -19.94 17.85 3.65
C GLY A 64 -19.12 19.06 3.18
N ALA A 65 -17.81 18.91 2.92
CA ALA A 65 -17.00 19.98 2.34
C ALA A 65 -17.27 20.18 0.84
N ASP A 66 -17.22 21.45 0.40
CA ASP A 66 -17.32 21.78 -1.02
C ASP A 66 -16.12 21.18 -1.78
N PRO A 67 -16.33 20.49 -2.93
CA PRO A 67 -15.25 19.90 -3.72
C PRO A 67 -14.13 20.87 -4.12
N SER A 68 -14.42 22.17 -4.23
CA SER A 68 -13.44 23.22 -4.55
C SER A 68 -12.46 23.55 -3.41
N TRP A 69 -12.72 23.05 -2.20
CA TRP A 69 -11.86 23.21 -1.02
C TRP A 69 -10.79 22.10 -0.94
N LEU A 70 -11.02 20.99 -1.63
CA LEU A 70 -10.26 19.75 -1.51
C LEU A 70 -9.18 19.68 -2.60
N GLY A 71 -8.09 20.42 -2.37
CA GLY A 71 -6.90 20.45 -3.25
C GLY A 71 -5.74 19.57 -2.76
N PHE A 72 -4.60 19.68 -3.43
CA PHE A 72 -3.36 18.98 -3.07
C PHE A 72 -2.94 19.35 -1.63
N GLY A 73 -2.88 18.37 -0.72
CA GLY A 73 -2.55 18.57 0.70
C GLY A 73 -3.74 18.65 1.66
N MET A 74 -4.98 18.60 1.16
CA MET A 74 -6.20 18.54 1.99
C MET A 74 -6.77 17.11 2.05
N PRO A 75 -7.46 16.71 3.14
CA PRO A 75 -8.09 15.39 3.23
C PRO A 75 -9.21 15.24 2.18
N PRO A 76 -9.40 14.07 1.55
CA PRO A 76 -10.43 13.86 0.54
C PRO A 76 -11.85 13.93 1.12
N SER A 77 -12.86 14.19 0.27
CA SER A 77 -14.25 14.12 0.70
C SER A 77 -14.70 12.66 0.89
N VAL A 78 -15.48 12.42 1.93
CA VAL A 78 -16.25 11.18 2.11
C VAL A 78 -17.72 11.51 1.85
N SER A 79 -18.36 10.78 0.93
CA SER A 79 -19.78 10.97 0.62
C SER A 79 -20.52 9.66 0.86
N GLY A 80 -21.42 9.69 1.86
CA GLY A 80 -22.63 8.87 1.98
C GLY A 80 -22.56 7.42 1.48
N GLY A 81 -22.46 6.49 2.43
CA GLY A 81 -22.49 5.06 2.18
C GLY A 81 -23.74 4.61 1.39
N LYS A 82 -23.50 3.89 0.29
CA LYS A 82 -24.51 2.97 -0.25
C LYS A 82 -24.62 1.80 0.72
N GLN A 83 -25.73 1.76 1.45
CA GLN A 83 -26.19 0.57 2.18
C GLN A 83 -26.21 -0.62 1.23
N THR A 84 -25.41 -1.65 1.54
CA THR A 84 -25.74 -3.00 1.14
C THR A 84 -26.24 -3.68 2.41
N GLU A 85 -27.55 -3.96 2.45
CA GLU A 85 -28.15 -4.77 3.51
C GLU A 85 -27.51 -6.16 3.47
N ILE A 86 -26.58 -6.43 4.38
CA ILE A 86 -26.16 -7.78 4.68
C ILE A 86 -26.97 -8.21 5.91
N LEU A 87 -27.93 -9.10 5.67
CA LEU A 87 -28.72 -9.78 6.68
C LEU A 87 -27.83 -10.27 7.83
N HIS A 88 -28.08 -9.73 9.02
CA HIS A 88 -27.47 -10.16 10.27
C HIS A 88 -27.77 -11.64 10.54
N LYS A 89 -26.73 -12.43 10.77
CA LYS A 89 -26.80 -13.62 11.63
C LYS A 89 -25.70 -13.48 12.69
N PRO A 90 -26.03 -13.36 13.99
CA PRO A 90 -25.03 -13.17 15.02
C PRO A 90 -24.38 -14.50 15.35
N SER A 91 -23.08 -14.64 15.10
CA SER A 91 -22.26 -15.64 15.79
C SER A 91 -21.02 -14.93 16.29
N ALA A 92 -20.93 -14.83 17.62
CA ALA A 92 -19.82 -14.24 18.33
C ALA A 92 -18.57 -15.11 18.16
N GLU A 93 -17.51 -14.54 17.59
CA GLU A 93 -16.15 -15.06 17.70
C GLU A 93 -15.16 -13.87 17.73
N PRO A 94 -14.05 -13.93 18.49
CA PRO A 94 -13.27 -12.75 18.89
C PRO A 94 -12.60 -12.03 17.71
N PRO A 95 -12.26 -10.73 17.84
CA PRO A 95 -11.85 -9.90 16.73
C PRO A 95 -10.46 -10.31 16.23
N LYS A 96 -10.41 -10.99 15.08
CA LYS A 96 -9.22 -10.98 14.23
C LYS A 96 -9.09 -9.56 13.68
N GLN A 97 -7.99 -8.90 14.01
CA GLN A 97 -7.60 -7.60 13.49
C GLN A 97 -7.67 -7.62 11.95
N GLN A 98 -8.76 -7.09 11.39
CA GLN A 98 -8.82 -6.73 9.99
C GLN A 98 -8.03 -5.43 9.84
N GLN A 99 -6.76 -5.58 9.50
CA GLN A 99 -5.99 -4.50 8.89
C GLN A 99 -6.74 -4.06 7.64
N SER A 100 -7.38 -2.89 7.71
CA SER A 100 -7.95 -2.23 6.56
C SER A 100 -6.80 -1.76 5.67
N PHE A 101 -6.43 -2.59 4.68
CA PHE A 101 -5.64 -2.15 3.54
C PHE A 101 -6.49 -1.11 2.82
N ALA A 102 -6.20 0.17 3.05
CA ALA A 102 -6.73 1.22 2.18
C ALA A 102 -6.12 0.97 0.79
N ASP A 103 -6.92 0.36 -0.09
CA ASP A 103 -6.60 -0.06 -1.46
C ASP A 103 -6.13 1.14 -2.30
N ARG A 104 -4.85 1.50 -2.22
CA ARG A 104 -4.15 1.97 -3.41
C ARG A 104 -3.87 0.72 -4.23
N ALA A 105 -4.72 0.47 -5.23
CA ALA A 105 -4.50 -0.62 -6.17
C ALA A 105 -3.09 -0.50 -6.74
N ILE A 106 -2.24 -1.48 -6.43
CA ILE A 106 -0.89 -1.56 -6.99
C ILE A 106 -1.06 -1.91 -8.47
N PRO A 107 -0.62 -1.07 -9.42
CA PRO A 107 -0.69 -1.39 -10.83
C PRO A 107 0.04 -2.71 -11.12
N SER A 108 -0.48 -3.49 -12.07
CA SER A 108 0.17 -4.71 -12.51
C SER A 108 0.31 -4.71 -14.03
N LEU A 109 1.51 -5.00 -14.51
CA LEU A 109 1.80 -5.20 -15.92
C LEU A 109 1.75 -6.69 -16.25
N LEU A 110 0.85 -7.08 -17.14
CA LEU A 110 0.76 -8.45 -17.67
C LEU A 110 1.50 -8.56 -19.00
N ILE A 111 2.40 -9.52 -19.10
CA ILE A 111 3.15 -9.88 -20.30
C ILE A 111 2.76 -11.29 -20.70
N GLU A 112 2.02 -11.42 -21.79
CA GLU A 112 1.49 -12.70 -22.27
C GLU A 112 2.45 -13.46 -23.21
N THR A 113 3.67 -12.93 -23.40
CA THR A 113 4.68 -13.50 -24.30
C THR A 113 6.01 -13.77 -23.59
N PRO A 114 6.80 -14.77 -24.02
CA PRO A 114 8.15 -14.97 -23.48
C PRO A 114 9.05 -13.73 -23.69
N VAL A 115 9.82 -13.40 -22.66
CA VAL A 115 10.80 -12.30 -22.70
C VAL A 115 12.14 -12.87 -23.19
N ARG A 116 12.57 -12.42 -24.37
CA ARG A 116 13.72 -12.95 -25.11
C ARG A 116 15.03 -12.31 -24.67
N SER A 117 16.14 -12.97 -25.00
CA SER A 117 17.48 -12.47 -24.69
C SER A 117 17.68 -11.03 -25.20
N GLY A 118 18.30 -10.19 -24.37
CA GLY A 118 18.53 -8.77 -24.66
C GLY A 118 17.33 -7.86 -24.42
N GLN A 119 16.14 -8.38 -24.11
CA GLN A 119 14.99 -7.55 -23.74
C GLN A 119 15.06 -7.17 -22.27
N SER A 120 14.72 -5.91 -21.96
CA SER A 120 14.53 -5.41 -20.60
C SER A 120 13.13 -4.85 -20.44
N ILE A 121 12.41 -5.37 -19.45
CA ILE A 121 11.07 -4.91 -19.05
C ILE A 121 11.24 -4.09 -17.78
N ILE A 122 10.80 -2.84 -17.79
CA ILE A 122 10.92 -1.92 -16.67
C ILE A 122 9.53 -1.39 -16.30
N PHE A 123 9.06 -1.75 -15.10
CA PHE A 123 7.76 -1.33 -14.59
C PHE A 123 7.86 -0.92 -13.11
N PRO A 124 8.35 0.30 -12.81
CA PRO A 124 8.56 0.78 -11.44
C PRO A 124 7.27 1.05 -10.67
N GLN A 125 6.11 1.07 -11.34
CA GLN A 125 4.85 1.46 -10.74
C GLN A 125 4.19 0.34 -9.92
N GLY A 126 4.59 -0.91 -10.10
CA GLY A 126 3.98 -2.01 -9.36
C GLY A 126 4.49 -3.39 -9.76
N ASP A 127 3.58 -4.35 -9.85
CA ASP A 127 3.89 -5.76 -10.08
C ASP A 127 4.09 -6.06 -11.56
N VAL A 128 4.94 -7.04 -11.88
CA VAL A 128 5.06 -7.59 -13.23
C VAL A 128 4.69 -9.06 -13.22
N THR A 129 3.77 -9.43 -14.10
CA THR A 129 3.38 -10.81 -14.34
C THR A 129 3.78 -11.22 -15.75
N VAL A 130 4.53 -12.32 -15.89
CA VAL A 130 4.92 -12.91 -17.17
C VAL A 130 4.26 -14.27 -17.30
N VAL A 131 3.40 -14.43 -18.30
CA VAL A 131 2.81 -15.71 -18.72
C VAL A 131 3.71 -16.32 -19.79
N GLY A 132 4.89 -16.77 -19.36
CA GLY A 132 5.93 -17.24 -20.27
C GLY A 132 7.29 -17.35 -19.57
N SER A 133 8.30 -17.74 -20.35
CA SER A 133 9.68 -17.81 -19.85
C SER A 133 10.43 -16.50 -20.03
N VAL A 134 11.35 -16.23 -19.11
CA VAL A 134 12.34 -15.15 -19.20
C VAL A 134 13.66 -15.78 -19.59
N ALA A 135 14.13 -15.50 -20.81
CA ALA A 135 15.32 -16.10 -21.39
C ALA A 135 16.61 -15.61 -20.71
N SER A 136 17.71 -16.35 -20.93
CA SER A 136 19.05 -15.91 -20.54
C SER A 136 19.39 -14.57 -21.22
N GLY A 137 20.00 -13.65 -20.48
CA GLY A 137 20.25 -12.29 -20.92
C GLY A 137 19.02 -11.38 -21.03
N ALA A 138 17.82 -11.86 -20.68
CA ALA A 138 16.63 -11.02 -20.51
C ALA A 138 16.55 -10.47 -19.08
N GLU A 139 15.82 -9.37 -18.90
CA GLU A 139 15.72 -8.68 -17.61
C GLU A 139 14.30 -8.19 -17.33
N ILE A 140 13.86 -8.39 -16.09
CA ILE A 140 12.60 -7.86 -15.55
C ILE A 140 12.92 -6.99 -14.33
N ILE A 141 12.50 -5.73 -14.35
CA ILE A 141 12.62 -4.78 -13.25
C ILE A 141 11.21 -4.33 -12.87
N ALA A 142 10.81 -4.60 -11.63
CA ALA A 142 9.49 -4.25 -11.09
C ALA A 142 9.63 -3.42 -9.81
N GLY A 143 8.76 -2.42 -9.64
CA GLY A 143 8.70 -1.63 -8.41
C GLY A 143 8.18 -2.42 -7.21
N ASN A 144 7.37 -3.44 -7.46
CA ASN A 144 6.89 -4.38 -6.46
C ASN A 144 7.27 -5.83 -6.85
N SER A 145 6.34 -6.77 -6.85
CA SER A 145 6.61 -8.20 -7.00
C SER A 145 6.69 -8.63 -8.47
N ILE A 146 7.41 -9.73 -8.71
CA ILE A 146 7.54 -10.35 -10.02
C ILE A 146 6.95 -11.75 -9.98
N HIS A 147 6.05 -12.06 -10.91
CA HIS A 147 5.42 -13.36 -11.08
C HIS A 147 5.76 -13.92 -12.45
N ILE A 148 6.43 -15.06 -12.52
CA ILE A 148 6.83 -15.71 -13.78
C ILE A 148 6.17 -17.09 -13.85
N TYR A 149 5.11 -17.20 -14.64
CA TYR A 149 4.46 -18.47 -14.94
C TYR A 149 5.21 -19.19 -16.07
N GLY A 150 6.48 -19.51 -15.81
CA GLY A 150 7.40 -20.15 -16.73
C GLY A 150 8.80 -20.31 -16.14
N THR A 151 9.79 -20.48 -17.02
CA THR A 151 11.20 -20.57 -16.58
C THR A 151 11.80 -19.19 -16.45
N LEU A 152 12.37 -18.88 -15.28
CA LEU A 152 13.24 -17.72 -15.10
C LEU A 152 14.69 -18.14 -15.34
N ARG A 153 15.26 -17.79 -16.50
CA ARG A 153 16.69 -17.97 -16.83
C ARG A 153 17.48 -16.66 -16.73
N GLY A 154 16.85 -15.54 -17.08
CA GLY A 154 17.46 -14.22 -17.04
C GLY A 154 17.53 -13.63 -15.63
N ARG A 155 17.39 -12.29 -15.57
CA ARG A 155 17.48 -11.50 -14.33
C ARG A 155 16.11 -11.00 -13.89
N ALA A 156 15.83 -11.08 -12.59
CA ALA A 156 14.61 -10.55 -11.99
C ALA A 156 14.95 -9.61 -10.83
N ILE A 157 14.60 -8.33 -10.95
CA ILE A 157 14.83 -7.29 -9.94
C ILE A 157 13.48 -6.76 -9.46
N ALA A 158 13.03 -7.23 -8.31
CA ALA A 158 11.81 -6.82 -7.65
C ALA A 158 12.08 -5.73 -6.60
N GLY A 159 11.03 -5.01 -6.22
CA GLY A 159 11.15 -3.96 -5.20
C GLY A 159 12.07 -2.81 -5.62
N SER A 160 12.22 -2.54 -6.92
CA SER A 160 13.20 -1.58 -7.45
C SER A 160 13.01 -0.14 -6.97
N THR A 161 11.88 0.15 -6.32
CA THR A 161 11.52 1.47 -5.77
C THR A 161 11.59 1.51 -4.23
N GLY A 162 12.36 0.62 -3.59
CA GLY A 162 12.54 0.64 -2.14
C GLY A 162 11.56 -0.27 -1.38
N ASN A 163 11.11 -1.37 -1.98
CA ASN A 163 10.09 -2.24 -1.39
C ASN A 163 10.68 -3.59 -0.96
N ALA A 164 11.17 -3.66 0.29
CA ALA A 164 11.66 -4.88 0.93
C ALA A 164 10.60 -5.99 1.04
N GLY A 165 9.31 -5.65 0.97
CA GLY A 165 8.20 -6.60 1.01
C GLY A 165 7.92 -7.29 -0.33
N ALA A 166 8.58 -6.86 -1.41
CA ALA A 166 8.41 -7.46 -2.72
C ALA A 166 8.89 -8.92 -2.76
N ARG A 167 8.32 -9.68 -3.69
CA ARG A 167 8.61 -11.11 -3.86
C ARG A 167 8.86 -11.45 -5.32
N ILE A 168 9.61 -12.51 -5.54
CA ILE A 168 9.80 -13.09 -6.87
C ILE A 168 9.26 -14.51 -6.85
N PHE A 169 8.39 -14.84 -7.80
CA PHE A 169 7.83 -16.17 -7.98
C PHE A 169 8.18 -16.68 -9.37
N CYS A 170 8.56 -17.95 -9.48
CA CYS A 170 8.62 -18.60 -10.78
C CYS A 170 8.26 -20.08 -10.72
N GLN A 171 7.86 -20.65 -11.86
CA GLN A 171 7.54 -22.08 -11.98
C GLN A 171 8.78 -22.96 -12.16
N LYS A 172 9.83 -22.43 -12.80
CA LYS A 172 11.11 -23.13 -12.96
C LYS A 172 12.26 -22.17 -12.74
N PHE A 173 13.03 -22.41 -11.68
CA PHE A 173 14.12 -21.55 -11.27
C PHE A 173 15.45 -21.93 -11.92
N GLU A 174 15.95 -21.08 -12.81
CA GLU A 174 17.25 -21.22 -13.49
C GLU A 174 17.94 -19.85 -13.64
N ALA A 175 17.66 -18.92 -12.72
CA ALA A 175 17.97 -17.51 -12.85
C ALA A 175 19.49 -17.23 -12.89
N GLU A 176 19.89 -16.24 -13.69
CA GLU A 176 21.23 -15.65 -13.66
C GLU A 176 21.41 -14.77 -12.41
N LEU A 177 20.36 -14.04 -12.05
CA LEU A 177 20.35 -13.11 -10.93
C LEU A 177 18.92 -12.90 -10.43
N ILE A 178 18.76 -12.83 -9.12
CA ILE A 178 17.56 -12.26 -8.48
C ILE A 178 17.96 -11.11 -7.55
N ALA A 179 17.11 -10.09 -7.47
CA ALA A 179 17.28 -9.01 -6.53
C ALA A 179 15.94 -8.55 -5.95
N ILE A 180 15.93 -8.18 -4.68
CA ILE A 180 14.79 -7.60 -3.99
C ILE A 180 15.34 -6.42 -3.18
N ASP A 181 14.80 -5.23 -3.41
CA ASP A 181 15.16 -4.01 -2.67
C ASP A 181 16.68 -3.75 -2.62
N GLY A 182 17.35 -3.95 -3.76
CA GLY A 182 18.80 -3.74 -3.90
C GLY A 182 19.69 -4.86 -3.37
N LEU A 183 19.15 -5.82 -2.60
CA LEU A 183 19.88 -7.05 -2.23
C LEU A 183 19.79 -8.06 -3.37
N TYR A 184 20.92 -8.50 -3.89
CA TYR A 184 20.99 -9.41 -5.03
C TYR A 184 21.76 -10.70 -4.71
N GLN A 185 21.41 -11.76 -5.43
CA GLN A 185 22.14 -13.02 -5.47
C GLN A 185 22.35 -13.42 -6.94
N THR A 186 23.57 -13.83 -7.26
CA THR A 186 23.94 -14.33 -8.59
C THR A 186 23.78 -15.85 -8.64
N ALA A 187 23.80 -16.43 -9.84
CA ALA A 187 23.69 -17.89 -10.03
C ALA A 187 24.66 -18.72 -9.18
N ASP A 188 25.84 -18.18 -8.84
CA ASP A 188 26.86 -18.86 -8.02
C ASP A 188 26.47 -18.87 -6.53
N ASP A 189 25.65 -17.92 -6.08
CA ASP A 189 25.18 -17.81 -4.69
C ASP A 189 23.89 -18.61 -4.44
N LEU A 190 23.20 -19.04 -5.49
CA LEU A 190 21.88 -19.69 -5.41
C LEU A 190 22.01 -21.17 -5.00
N ASP A 191 21.13 -21.62 -4.10
CA ASP A 191 21.06 -23.02 -3.72
C ASP A 191 20.70 -23.92 -4.91
N ALA A 192 21.63 -24.78 -5.30
CA ALA A 192 21.47 -25.73 -6.40
C ALA A 192 20.26 -26.68 -6.21
N SER A 193 19.83 -26.92 -4.97
CA SER A 193 18.67 -27.76 -4.65
C SER A 193 17.33 -27.18 -5.12
N LEU A 194 17.29 -25.87 -5.37
CA LEU A 194 16.11 -25.14 -5.85
C LEU A 194 16.04 -25.08 -7.37
N ARG A 195 17.12 -25.46 -8.07
CA ARG A 195 17.19 -25.36 -9.53
C ARG A 195 16.14 -26.25 -10.19
N GLY A 196 15.45 -25.69 -11.18
CA GLY A 196 14.40 -26.38 -11.91
C GLY A 196 13.08 -26.55 -11.14
N ARG A 197 12.98 -26.05 -9.91
CA ARG A 197 11.77 -26.12 -9.08
C ARG A 197 10.96 -24.82 -9.18
N PRO A 198 9.65 -24.88 -8.87
CA PRO A 198 8.90 -23.67 -8.60
C PRO A 198 9.35 -23.09 -7.26
N ILE A 199 9.59 -21.79 -7.21
CA ILE A 199 10.11 -21.12 -6.00
C ILE A 199 9.41 -19.80 -5.72
N GLN A 200 9.49 -19.39 -4.46
CA GLN A 200 9.30 -18.02 -4.02
C GLN A 200 10.62 -17.51 -3.41
N ALA A 201 11.02 -16.30 -3.77
CA ALA A 201 12.07 -15.53 -3.12
C ALA A 201 11.48 -14.32 -2.39
N TRP A 202 12.02 -13.99 -1.20
CA TRP A 202 11.60 -12.86 -0.39
C TRP A 202 12.75 -12.39 0.52
N LEU A 203 12.64 -11.18 1.06
CA LEU A 203 13.53 -10.73 2.13
C LEU A 203 12.96 -11.05 3.51
N ALA A 204 13.82 -11.55 4.39
CA ALA A 204 13.54 -11.65 5.82
C ALA A 204 14.79 -11.25 6.60
N ASN A 205 14.65 -10.28 7.50
CA ASN A 205 15.76 -9.72 8.29
C ASN A 205 16.96 -9.30 7.41
N ASP A 206 16.68 -8.55 6.33
CA ASP A 206 17.68 -8.07 5.36
C ASP A 206 18.52 -9.18 4.70
N LYS A 207 17.97 -10.39 4.62
CA LYS A 207 18.57 -11.52 3.92
C LYS A 207 17.64 -12.07 2.85
N MET A 208 18.21 -12.41 1.71
CA MET A 208 17.51 -13.14 0.64
C MET A 208 17.18 -14.56 1.12
N ASN A 209 15.90 -14.90 1.13
CA ASN A 209 15.39 -16.22 1.43
C ASN A 209 14.66 -16.77 0.22
N MET A 210 14.76 -18.09 0.03
CA MET A 210 14.07 -18.80 -1.04
C MET A 210 13.53 -20.12 -0.54
N ALA A 211 12.37 -20.52 -1.05
CA ALA A 211 11.76 -21.80 -0.78
C ALA A 211 11.07 -22.34 -2.02
N ALA A 212 11.09 -23.66 -2.18
CA ALA A 212 10.29 -24.31 -3.19
C ALA A 212 8.80 -24.21 -2.86
N LEU A 213 7.99 -23.93 -3.88
CA LEU A 213 6.53 -24.01 -3.78
C LEU A 213 6.11 -25.48 -3.91
N ALA A 214 5.19 -25.91 -3.05
CA ALA A 214 4.68 -27.28 -3.00
C ALA A 214 3.72 -27.58 -4.15
#